data_AF-A0A3L7UHE7-F1
#
_entry.id   AF-A0A3L7UHE7-F1
#
_cell.length_a   1.000
_cell.length_b   1.000
_cell.length_c   1.000
_cell.angle_alpha   90.00
_cell.angle_beta   90.00
_cell.angle_gamma   90.00
#
_symmetry.space_group_name_H-M   'P 1'
#
loop_
_entity.id
_entity.type
_entity.pdbx_description
1 polymer ?
#
loop_
_entity_poly.entity_id
_entity_poly.type
_entity_poly.pdbx_seq_one_letter_code
_entity_poly.pdbx_strand_id
1 'polypeptide(L)' 'MIKLPQCPICKKTIAGEVARQSEFLPFCSERCRRVDFFRWFDGKYAIEESLGPVQLAEEAEKLEQRRDEL' A
#
# COMPACT_ATOMS: atom_id res chain seq x y z
N MET A 1 -13.44 21.38 -11.04
CA MET A 1 -11.98 21.62 -11.17
C MET A 1 -11.28 20.27 -11.19
N ILE A 2 -10.50 19.96 -12.23
CA ILE A 2 -9.75 18.70 -12.31
C ILE A 2 -8.45 18.88 -11.51
N LYS A 3 -8.23 18.07 -10.47
CA LYS A 3 -6.97 18.06 -9.71
C LYS A 3 -5.89 17.37 -10.53
N LEU A 4 -4.70 17.96 -10.57
CA LEU A 4 -3.54 17.33 -11.22
C LEU A 4 -3.11 16.08 -10.43
N PRO A 5 -2.82 14.95 -11.11
CA PRO A 5 -2.39 13.74 -10.44
C PRO A 5 -1.03 13.95 -9.76
N GLN A 6 -0.84 13.30 -8.60
CA GLN A 6 0.42 13.31 -7.87
C GLN A 6 0.99 11.91 -7.79
N CYS A 7 2.30 11.78 -7.92
CA CYS A 7 2.97 10.51 -7.73
C CYS A 7 2.77 10.01 -6.29
N PRO A 8 2.26 8.80 -6.07
CA PRO A 8 1.99 8.32 -4.71
C PRO A 8 3.26 8.14 -3.87
N ILE A 9 4.41 7.96 -4.52
CA ILE A 9 5.71 7.68 -3.91
C ILE A 9 6.46 8.95 -3.49
N CYS A 10 6.56 9.94 -4.37
CA CYS A 10 7.36 11.15 -4.12
C CYS A 10 6.52 12.44 -4.06
N LYS A 11 5.20 12.35 -4.27
CA LYS A 11 4.24 13.47 -4.28
C LYS A 11 4.46 14.53 -5.36
N LYS A 12 5.38 14.30 -6.31
CA LYS A 12 5.58 15.19 -7.46
C LYS A 12 4.29 15.27 -8.29
N THR A 13 3.86 16.49 -8.60
CA THR A 13 2.74 16.77 -9.50
C THR A 13 3.07 16.31 -10.92
N ILE A 14 2.16 15.57 -11.53
CA ILE A 14 2.27 15.08 -12.90
C ILE A 14 1.36 15.96 -13.76
N ALA A 15 1.95 16.84 -14.58
CA ALA A 15 1.23 17.88 -15.32
C ALA A 15 1.53 17.83 -16.82
N GLY A 16 0.65 18.44 -17.62
CA GLY A 16 0.88 18.69 -19.04
C GLY A 16 0.98 17.41 -19.89
N GLU A 17 1.86 17.42 -20.89
CA GLU A 17 2.08 16.30 -21.82
C GLU A 17 2.63 15.06 -21.13
N VAL A 18 3.43 15.24 -20.07
CA VAL A 18 3.94 14.13 -19.24
C VAL A 18 2.81 13.31 -18.65
N ALA A 19 1.72 13.95 -18.21
CA ALA A 19 0.53 13.25 -17.71
C ALA A 19 -0.26 12.54 -18.81
N ARG A 20 -0.10 12.92 -20.08
CA ARG A 20 -0.85 12.34 -21.21
C ARG A 20 -0.11 11.17 -21.86
N GLN A 21 1.22 11.15 -21.78
CA GLN A 21 2.06 10.22 -22.53
C GLN A 21 2.91 9.29 -21.65
N SER A 22 2.94 9.49 -20.33
CA SER A 22 3.74 8.64 -19.44
C SER A 22 3.16 7.23 -19.33
N GLU A 23 3.96 6.23 -19.71
CA GLU A 23 3.68 4.80 -19.47
C GLU A 23 3.74 4.42 -17.98
N PHE A 24 4.32 5.29 -17.14
CA PHE A 24 4.57 5.00 -15.73
C PHE A 24 3.45 5.49 -14.81
N LEU A 25 2.34 6.03 -15.34
CA LEU A 25 1.23 6.47 -14.50
C LEU A 25 0.72 5.33 -13.59
N PRO A 26 0.44 5.60 -12.30
CA PRO A 26 0.33 6.91 -11.64
C PRO A 26 1.65 7.48 -11.09
N PHE A 27 2.80 6.91 -11.44
CA PHE A 27 4.12 7.34 -10.97
C PHE A 27 4.76 8.39 -11.89
N CYS A 28 5.65 9.22 -11.35
CA CYS A 28 6.34 10.24 -12.14
C CYS A 28 7.55 9.70 -12.94
N SER A 29 7.92 8.43 -12.76
CA SER A 29 9.08 7.80 -13.39
C SER A 29 9.11 6.28 -13.12
N GLU A 30 9.88 5.55 -13.92
CA GLU A 30 10.18 4.13 -13.70
C GLU A 30 10.75 3.87 -12.29
N ARG A 31 11.64 4.75 -11.79
CA ARG A 31 12.20 4.65 -10.43
C ARG A 31 11.11 4.59 -9.37
N CYS A 32 10.11 5.46 -9.45
CA CYS A 32 9.01 5.47 -8.47
C CYS A 32 8.13 4.23 -8.58
N ARG A 33 7.88 3.73 -9.80
CA ARG A 33 7.18 2.46 -10.02
C ARG A 33 7.90 1.28 -9.35
N ARG A 34 9.23 1.20 -9.48
CA ARG A 34 10.03 0.14 -8.83
C ARG A 34 10.04 0.26 -7.30
N VAL A 35 10.13 1.47 -6.77
CA VAL A 35 10.04 1.68 -5.30
C VAL A 35 8.71 1.20 -4.75
N ASP A 36 7.61 1.47 -5.45
CA ASP A 36 6.29 0.96 -5.05
C ASP A 36 6.26 -0.57 -5.05
N PHE A 37 6.76 -1.19 -6.11
CA PHE A 37 6.88 -2.65 -6.18
C PHE A 37 7.68 -3.24 -5.01
N PHE A 38 8.82 -2.65 -4.64
CA PHE A 38 9.59 -3.12 -3.49
C PHE A 38 8.83 -2.97 -2.17
N ARG A 39 8.03 -1.90 -2.00
CA ARG A 39 7.18 -1.75 -0.80
C ARG A 39 6.10 -2.82 -0.72
N TRP A 40 5.51 -3.20 -1.85
CA TRP A 40 4.59 -4.34 -1.93
C TRP A 40 5.28 -5.64 -1.56
N PHE A 41 6.44 -5.90 -2.18
CA PHE A 41 7.21 -7.11 -1.92
C PHE A 41 7.66 -7.24 -0.45
N ASP A 42 8.05 -6.12 0.16
CA ASP A 42 8.47 -6.04 1.56
C ASP A 42 7.28 -5.99 2.55
N GLY A 43 6.05 -6.18 2.08
CA GLY A 43 4.85 -6.22 2.93
C GLY A 43 4.52 -4.90 3.63
N LYS A 44 5.00 -3.76 3.11
CA LYS A 44 4.77 -2.43 3.72
C LYS A 44 3.34 -1.91 3.55
N TYR A 45 2.56 -2.53 2.67
CA TYR A 45 1.16 -2.21 2.49
C TYR A 45 0.32 -3.25 3.22
N ALA A 46 -0.28 -2.84 4.32
CA ALA A 46 -1.20 -3.65 5.12
C ALA A 46 -2.49 -2.86 5.36
N ILE A 47 -3.61 -3.56 5.38
CA ILE A 47 -4.86 -3.04 5.93
C ILE A 47 -4.97 -3.65 7.31
N GLU A 48 -4.78 -2.80 8.31
CA GLU A 48 -4.71 -3.20 9.71
C GLU A 48 -6.04 -2.89 10.39
N GLU A 49 -6.52 -3.82 11.21
CA GLU A 49 -7.62 -3.56 12.13
C GLU A 49 -7.06 -3.31 13.53
N SER A 50 -7.46 -2.19 14.13
CA SER A 50 -7.06 -1.87 15.50
C SER A 50 -7.97 -2.59 16.48
N LEU A 51 -7.48 -3.69 17.03
CA LEU A 51 -8.19 -4.50 18.02
C LEU A 51 -7.96 -3.96 19.44
N GLY A 52 -9.03 -3.88 20.24
CA GLY A 52 -8.95 -3.61 21.66
C GLY A 52 -8.40 -4.81 22.46
N PRO A 53 -8.05 -4.63 23.75
CA PRO A 53 -7.42 -5.68 24.56
C PRO A 53 -8.23 -6.98 24.65
N VAL A 54 -9.56 -6.88 24.73
CA VAL A 54 -10.46 -8.05 24.77
C VAL A 54 -10.46 -8.79 23.44
N GLN A 55 -10.61 -8.06 22.33
CA GLN A 55 -10.62 -8.65 20.98
C GLN A 55 -9.29 -9.35 20.68
N LEU A 56 -8.16 -8.72 21.03
CA LEU A 56 -6.83 -9.32 20.91
C LEU A 56 -6.70 -10.65 21.68
N ALA A 57 -7.23 -10.71 22.90
CA ALA A 57 -7.18 -11.93 23.71
C ALA A 57 -8.02 -13.05 23.06
N GLU A 58 -9.22 -12.73 22.58
CA GLU A 58 -10.09 -13.68 21.87
C GLU A 58 -9.46 -14.20 20.57
N GLU A 59 -8.80 -13.34 19.79
CA GLU A 59 -8.12 -13.75 18.55
C GLU A 59 -6.86 -14.58 18.81
N ALA A 60 -6.11 -14.29 19.87
CA ALA A 60 -4.97 -15.10 20.28
C ALA A 60 -5.42 -16.53 20.65
N GLU A 61 -6.47 -16.67 21.46
CA GLU A 61 -7.02 -17.99 21.83
C GLU A 61 -7.49 -18.78 20.60
N LYS A 62 -8.20 -18.14 19.67
CA LYS A 62 -8.62 -18.77 18.40
C LYS A 62 -7.45 -19.28 17.56
N LEU A 63 -6.33 -18.54 17.54
CA LEU A 63 -5.13 -18.94 16.80
C LEU A 63 -4.44 -20.15 17.45
N GLU A 64 -4.39 -20.21 18.78
CA GLU A 64 -3.85 -21.36 19.50
C GLU A 64 -4.67 -22.62 19.25
N GLN A 65 -6.01 -22.53 19.35
CA GLN A 65 -6.92 -23.64 19.05
C GLN A 65 -6.69 -24.19 17.63
N ARG A 66 -6.62 -23.32 16.63
CA ARG A 66 -6.36 -23.72 15.23
C ARG A 66 -5.00 -24.38 15.03
N ARG A 67 -3.99 -24.02 15.82
CA ARG A 67 -2.66 -24.63 15.75
C ARG A 67 -2.69 -26.05 16.32
N ASP A 68 -3.39 -26.23 17.43
CA ASP A 68 -3.44 -27.50 18.15
C ASP A 68 -4.33 -28.54 17.42
N GLU A 69 -5.14 -28.10 16.46
CA GLU A 69 -5.94 -28.93 15.54
C GLU A 69 -5.16 -29.49 14.32
N LEU A 70 -3.91 -29.07 14.08
CA LEU A 70 -3.04 -29.51 12.97
C LEU A 70 -2.07 -30.62 13.39
#